data_AF-A0A953SJE8-F1
#
_entry.id   AF-A0A953SJE8-F1
#
_cell.length_a   1.000
_cell.length_b   1.000
_cell.length_c   1.000
_cell.angle_alpha   90.00
_cell.angle_beta   90.00
_cell.angle_gamma   90.00
#
_symmetry.space_group_name_H-M   'P 1'
#
loop_
_entity.id
_entity.type
_entity.pdbx_description
1 polymer ?
#
loop_
_entity_poly.entity_id
_entity_poly.type
_entity_poly.pdbx_seq_one_letter_code
_entity_poly.pdbx_strand_id
1 'polypeptide(L)'
;MCSAAIRTDRVRLSLMSTDVAMDLNRMPDAEPVGTAEWEESLDAVLAQRGGYERVLFLLRRLIDRGRRRGVAVPAALNTPYVNTIPADKTPPYPGDRAIERRIKSLMRWNAVAMVVRANREFPGIGGHISTFQSAATLYQV
;
A
#
# COMPACT_ATOMS: atom_id res chain seq x y z
N MET A 1 17.88 58.70 28.43
CA MET A 1 18.51 57.37 28.61
C MET A 1 17.62 56.38 27.86
N CYS A 2 17.75 56.24 26.55
CA CYS A 2 18.73 55.47 25.76
C CYS A 2 18.56 53.94 25.90
N SER A 3 18.54 53.26 24.73
CA SER A 3 18.56 51.81 24.43
C SER A 3 17.19 51.21 24.04
N ALA A 4 16.74 51.21 22.78
CA ALA A 4 17.26 50.67 21.52
C ALA A 4 17.15 49.13 21.36
N ALA A 5 16.30 48.75 20.39
CA ALA A 5 16.32 47.53 19.57
C ALA A 5 15.97 46.20 20.30
N ILE A 6 15.33 45.18 19.69
CA ILE A 6 15.29 44.74 18.30
C ILE A 6 13.91 44.13 18.02
N ARG A 7 13.26 44.62 16.98
CA ARG A 7 12.09 44.03 16.31
C ARG A 7 12.62 42.83 15.52
N THR A 8 12.59 41.62 16.08
CA THR A 8 12.90 40.42 15.29
C THR A 8 11.70 40.08 14.44
N ASP A 9 11.75 40.55 13.19
CA ASP A 9 11.02 40.00 12.06
C ASP A 9 11.17 38.47 12.09
N ARG A 10 10.11 37.79 12.52
CA ARG A 10 10.00 36.36 12.36
C ARG A 10 9.76 36.15 10.87
N VAL A 11 10.85 36.06 10.12
CA VAL A 11 10.86 35.58 8.74
C VAL A 11 9.91 34.41 8.69
N ARG A 12 8.78 34.63 8.03
CA ARG A 12 7.78 33.62 7.71
C ARG A 12 8.49 32.74 6.70
N LEU A 13 9.30 31.80 7.20
CA LEU A 13 9.88 30.75 6.40
C LEU A 13 8.68 29.99 5.87
N SER A 14 8.31 30.30 4.63
CA SER A 14 7.31 29.58 3.88
C SER A 14 7.79 28.14 3.84
N LEU A 15 7.25 27.32 4.72
CA LEU A 15 7.23 25.87 4.58
C LEU A 15 6.37 25.60 3.33
N MET A 16 6.96 25.85 2.16
CA MET A 16 6.55 25.19 0.94
C MET A 16 6.88 23.73 1.16
N SER A 17 5.85 23.03 1.64
CA SER A 17 5.67 21.59 1.65
C SER A 17 6.65 20.86 0.73
N THR A 18 7.70 20.28 1.32
CA THR A 18 8.58 19.31 0.65
C THR A 18 7.99 17.89 0.63
N ASP A 19 6.71 17.75 0.97
CA ASP A 19 6.04 16.45 1.11
C ASP A 19 5.03 16.18 -0.03
N VAL A 20 5.29 16.72 -1.22
CA VAL A 20 4.77 16.10 -2.42
C VAL A 20 5.92 15.27 -2.96
N ALA A 21 5.93 13.97 -2.62
CA ALA A 21 6.71 13.00 -3.38
C ALA A 21 6.42 13.27 -4.85
N MET A 22 7.40 13.85 -5.55
CA MET A 22 7.27 14.24 -6.94
C MET A 22 6.90 12.96 -7.69
N ASP A 23 5.67 12.89 -8.19
CA ASP A 23 5.18 11.73 -8.93
C ASP A 23 5.91 11.72 -10.27
N LEU A 24 7.10 11.10 -10.29
CA LEU A 24 7.99 11.02 -11.44
C LEU A 24 7.27 10.43 -12.67
N ASN A 25 6.19 9.66 -12.44
CA ASN A 25 5.37 9.05 -13.49
C ASN A 25 4.48 10.05 -14.25
N ARG A 26 4.31 11.28 -13.76
CA ARG A 26 3.51 12.33 -14.42
C ARG A 26 4.34 13.32 -15.22
N MET A 27 5.67 13.22 -15.18
CA MET A 27 6.54 14.11 -15.96
C MET A 27 6.70 13.56 -17.38
N PRO A 28 6.62 14.42 -18.42
CA PRO A 28 6.95 14.00 -19.78
C PRO A 28 8.41 13.57 -19.85
N ASP A 29 8.65 12.37 -20.39
CA ASP A 29 10.00 11.83 -20.54
C ASP A 29 10.79 12.65 -21.57
N ALA A 30 11.97 13.12 -21.15
CA ALA A 30 12.86 13.93 -21.98
C ALA A 30 13.63 13.08 -22.99
N GLU A 31 13.83 11.78 -22.73
CA GLU A 31 14.60 10.88 -23.59
C GLU A 31 13.89 9.51 -23.72
N PRO A 32 12.74 9.45 -24.42
CA PRO A 32 11.91 8.25 -24.48
C PRO A 32 12.61 7.04 -25.12
N VAL A 33 13.52 7.26 -26.06
CA VAL A 33 14.30 6.18 -26.69
C VAL A 33 15.25 5.55 -25.67
N GLY A 34 15.97 6.38 -24.91
CA GLY A 34 16.86 5.89 -23.86
C GLY A 34 16.08 5.11 -22.80
N THR A 35 14.96 5.64 -22.32
CA THR A 35 14.10 4.94 -21.35
C THR A 35 13.64 3.58 -21.89
N ALA A 36 13.19 3.51 -23.15
CA ALA A 36 12.78 2.25 -23.78
C ALA A 36 13.93 1.22 -23.85
N GLU A 37 15.16 1.64 -24.17
CA GLU A 37 16.32 0.74 -24.18
C GLU A 37 16.64 0.17 -22.79
N TRP A 38 16.47 0.98 -21.74
CA TRP A 38 16.65 0.54 -20.35
C TRP A 38 15.54 -0.43 -19.91
N GLU A 39 14.30 -0.18 -20.31
CA GLU A 39 13.16 -1.08 -20.06
C GLU A 39 13.35 -2.42 -20.78
N GLU A 40 13.71 -2.40 -22.06
CA GLU A 40 13.98 -3.62 -22.84
C GLU A 40 15.15 -4.41 -22.23
N SER A 41 16.20 -3.72 -21.77
CA SER A 41 17.33 -4.35 -21.06
C SER A 41 16.89 -5.04 -19.77
N LEU A 42 15.96 -4.44 -19.02
CA LEU A 42 15.41 -5.02 -17.80
C LEU A 42 14.56 -6.26 -18.11
N ASP A 43 13.70 -6.19 -19.12
CA ASP A 43 12.87 -7.30 -19.58
C ASP A 43 13.72 -8.49 -20.07
N ALA A 44 14.81 -8.21 -20.80
CA ALA A 44 15.75 -9.23 -21.25
C ALA A 44 16.43 -9.97 -20.09
N VAL A 45 16.70 -9.30 -18.96
CA VAL A 45 17.22 -9.93 -17.74
C VAL A 45 16.12 -10.74 -17.03
N LEU A 46 14.91 -10.19 -16.98
CA LEU A 46 13.77 -10.84 -16.34
C LEU A 46 13.39 -12.16 -17.02
N ALA A 47 13.52 -12.24 -18.34
CA ALA A 47 13.23 -13.44 -19.13
C ALA A 47 14.18 -14.64 -18.86
N GLN A 48 15.31 -14.42 -18.20
CA GLN A 48 16.28 -15.47 -17.87
C GLN A 48 15.85 -16.29 -16.64
N ARG A 49 16.39 -17.51 -16.48
CA ARG A 49 16.17 -18.30 -15.25
C ARG A 49 16.70 -17.56 -14.03
N GLY A 50 15.86 -17.35 -13.02
CA GLY A 50 16.20 -16.54 -11.83
C GLY A 50 16.26 -15.04 -12.12
N GLY A 51 15.62 -14.58 -13.21
CA GLY A 51 15.61 -13.19 -13.63
C GLY A 51 15.04 -12.24 -12.58
N TYR A 52 14.06 -12.69 -11.78
CA TYR A 52 13.44 -11.86 -10.74
C TYR A 52 14.43 -11.44 -9.65
N GLU A 53 15.14 -12.40 -9.06
CA GLU A 53 16.17 -12.16 -8.06
C GLU A 53 17.31 -11.31 -8.63
N ARG A 54 17.66 -11.55 -9.90
CA ARG A 54 18.69 -10.78 -10.61
C ARG A 54 18.28 -9.33 -10.82
N VAL A 55 17.05 -9.06 -11.26
CA VAL A 55 16.52 -7.69 -11.44
C VAL A 55 16.47 -6.96 -10.10
N LEU A 56 15.99 -7.59 -9.03
CA LEU A 56 15.99 -7.00 -7.69
C LEU A 56 17.40 -6.60 -7.24
N PHE A 57 18.38 -7.46 -7.47
CA PHE A 57 19.78 -7.16 -7.18
C PHE A 57 20.29 -5.96 -7.98
N LEU A 58 20.01 -5.90 -9.29
CA LEU A 58 20.43 -4.81 -10.17
C LEU A 58 19.79 -3.48 -9.76
N LEU A 59 18.48 -3.45 -9.53
CA LEU A 59 17.76 -2.25 -9.07
C LEU A 59 18.33 -1.73 -7.75
N ARG A 60 18.60 -2.63 -6.79
CA ARG A 60 19.21 -2.24 -5.52
C ARG A 60 20.60 -1.62 -5.72
N ARG A 61 21.42 -2.22 -6.57
CA ARG A 61 22.77 -1.70 -6.89
C ARG A 61 22.72 -0.34 -7.60
N LEU A 62 21.77 -0.12 -8.49
CA LEU A 62 21.57 1.16 -9.18
C LEU A 62 21.12 2.25 -8.22
N ILE A 63 20.13 1.96 -7.36
CA ILE A 63 19.67 2.88 -6.30
C ILE A 63 20.83 3.25 -5.38
N ASP A 64 21.59 2.27 -4.89
CA ASP A 64 22.74 2.52 -4.01
C ASP A 64 23.84 3.34 -4.71
N ARG A 65 24.05 3.12 -6.02
CA ARG A 65 25.00 3.91 -6.82
C ARG A 65 24.51 5.34 -7.03
N GLY A 66 23.22 5.55 -7.28
CA GLY A 66 22.62 6.88 -7.38
C GLY A 66 22.76 7.66 -6.08
N ARG A 67 22.42 7.02 -4.94
CA ARG A 67 22.59 7.61 -3.60
C ARG A 67 24.04 8.02 -3.33
N ARG A 68 25.02 7.16 -3.65
CA ARG A 68 26.45 7.50 -3.51
C ARG A 68 26.90 8.66 -4.40
N ARG A 69 26.17 8.96 -5.47
CA ARG A 69 26.43 10.10 -6.36
C ARG A 69 25.58 11.33 -6.02
N GLY A 70 24.88 11.33 -4.89
CA GLY A 70 24.08 12.47 -4.42
C GLY A 70 22.68 12.56 -5.01
N VAL A 71 22.21 11.55 -5.74
CA VAL A 71 20.82 11.50 -6.22
C VAL A 71 19.90 11.19 -5.03
N ALA A 72 18.97 12.10 -4.75
CA ALA A 72 17.92 11.89 -3.75
C ALA A 72 16.90 10.88 -4.30
N VAL A 73 17.13 9.59 -4.04
CA VAL A 73 16.18 8.52 -4.38
C VAL A 73 15.18 8.39 -3.23
N PRO A 74 13.89 8.73 -3.42
CA PRO A 74 12.87 8.52 -2.41
C PRO A 74 12.87 7.05 -1.99
N ALA A 75 12.80 6.78 -0.68
CA ALA A 75 12.54 5.42 -0.25
C ALA A 75 11.14 5.02 -0.73
N ALA A 76 11.05 4.05 -1.64
CA ALA A 76 9.78 3.44 -2.01
C ALA A 76 9.28 2.63 -0.81
N LEU A 77 8.67 3.32 0.17
CA LEU A 77 8.00 2.71 1.32
C LEU A 77 6.66 2.09 0.92
N ASN A 78 6.19 2.38 -0.29
CA ASN A 78 4.90 1.92 -0.79
C ASN A 78 5.12 0.81 -1.81
N THR A 79 4.51 -0.35 -1.56
CA THR A 79 4.28 -1.36 -2.58
C THR A 79 3.09 -0.93 -3.45
N PRO A 80 2.99 -1.40 -4.70
CA PRO A 80 1.81 -1.15 -5.53
C PRO A 80 0.54 -1.63 -4.82
N TYR A 81 -0.60 -0.96 -5.07
CA TYR A 81 -1.89 -1.34 -4.50
C TYR A 81 -2.50 -2.52 -5.27
N VAL A 82 -1.82 -3.66 -5.19
CA VAL A 82 -2.16 -4.94 -5.81
C VAL A 82 -1.86 -6.06 -4.82
N ASN A 83 -2.41 -7.26 -5.07
CA ASN A 83 -2.13 -8.42 -4.22
C ASN A 83 -0.64 -8.78 -4.25
N THR A 84 -0.06 -8.95 -3.07
CA THR A 84 1.37 -9.34 -2.92
C THR A 84 1.66 -10.72 -3.52
N ILE A 85 0.70 -11.65 -3.46
CA ILE A 85 0.81 -12.99 -4.03
C ILE A 85 0.02 -13.02 -5.35
N PRO A 86 0.67 -13.30 -6.49
CA PRO A 86 -0.01 -13.38 -7.78
C PRO A 86 -0.81 -14.68 -7.91
N ALA A 87 -1.78 -14.70 -8.84
CA ALA A 87 -2.74 -15.79 -8.99
C ALA A 87 -2.09 -17.14 -9.32
N ASP A 88 -1.03 -17.15 -10.12
CA ASP A 88 -0.25 -18.33 -10.51
C ASP A 88 0.57 -18.93 -9.36
N LYS A 89 0.93 -18.11 -8.36
CA LYS A 89 1.64 -18.54 -7.14
C LYS A 89 0.70 -18.80 -5.96
N THR A 90 -0.60 -18.64 -6.14
CA THR A 90 -1.58 -18.89 -5.09
C THR A 90 -1.74 -20.39 -4.89
N PRO A 91 -1.55 -20.93 -3.68
CA PRO A 91 -1.72 -22.35 -3.42
C PRO A 91 -3.19 -22.77 -3.60
N PRO A 92 -3.45 -24.04 -3.94
CA PRO A 92 -4.80 -24.57 -3.96
C PRO A 92 -5.45 -24.44 -2.58
N TYR A 93 -6.74 -24.12 -2.55
CA TYR A 93 -7.47 -23.97 -1.30
C TYR A 93 -7.76 -25.34 -0.68
N PRO A 94 -7.47 -25.56 0.61
CA PRO A 94 -7.53 -26.90 1.21
C PRO A 94 -8.95 -27.36 1.57
N GLY A 95 -9.92 -26.45 1.71
CA GLY A 95 -11.27 -26.73 2.20
C GLY A 95 -12.37 -26.74 1.15
N ASP A 96 -13.60 -27.08 1.58
CA ASP A 96 -14.80 -26.99 0.74
C ASP A 96 -15.45 -25.60 0.87
N ARG A 97 -15.21 -24.77 -0.14
CA ARG A 97 -15.73 -23.40 -0.20
C ARG A 97 -17.26 -23.32 -0.18
N ALA A 98 -17.98 -24.32 -0.68
CA ALA A 98 -19.43 -24.32 -0.69
C ALA A 98 -20.00 -24.55 0.71
N ILE A 99 -19.44 -25.52 1.45
CA ILE A 99 -19.82 -25.80 2.83
C ILE A 99 -19.44 -24.62 3.73
N GLU A 100 -18.22 -24.11 3.63
CA GLU A 100 -17.75 -22.98 4.41
C GLU A 100 -18.59 -21.72 4.16
N ARG A 101 -18.97 -21.46 2.90
CA ARG A 101 -19.87 -20.34 2.57
C ARG A 101 -21.23 -20.50 3.23
N ARG A 102 -21.78 -21.72 3.29
CA ARG A 102 -23.07 -21.99 3.94
C ARG A 102 -22.97 -21.76 5.45
N ILE A 103 -21.95 -22.31 6.11
CA ILE A 103 -21.70 -22.12 7.54
C ILE A 103 -21.52 -20.63 7.85
N LYS A 104 -20.70 -19.92 7.06
CA LYS A 104 -20.49 -18.47 7.20
C LYS A 104 -21.79 -17.68 7.14
N SER A 105 -22.65 -18.01 6.19
CA SER A 105 -23.93 -17.32 5.99
C SER A 105 -24.84 -17.51 7.19
N LEU A 106 -24.87 -18.72 7.78
CA LEU A 106 -25.61 -19.00 9.02
C LEU A 106 -25.03 -18.22 10.21
N MET A 107 -23.71 -18.19 10.36
CA MET A 107 -23.06 -17.43 11.44
C MET A 107 -23.34 -15.92 11.32
N ARG A 108 -23.29 -15.37 10.10
CA ARG A 108 -23.65 -13.96 9.83
C ARG A 108 -25.10 -13.67 10.17
N TRP A 109 -26.02 -14.58 9.84
CA TRP A 109 -27.43 -14.43 10.16
C TRP A 109 -27.67 -14.49 11.68
N ASN A 110 -27.06 -15.46 12.37
CA ASN A 110 -27.15 -15.58 13.83
C ASN A 110 -26.61 -14.33 14.53
N ALA A 111 -25.49 -13.77 14.08
CA ALA A 111 -24.93 -12.54 14.63
C ALA A 111 -25.92 -11.37 14.53
N VAL A 112 -26.56 -11.19 13.35
CA VAL A 112 -27.60 -10.17 13.17
C VAL A 112 -28.81 -10.46 14.07
N ALA A 113 -29.27 -11.70 14.11
CA ALA A 113 -30.44 -12.09 14.88
C ALA A 113 -30.25 -11.82 16.38
N MET A 114 -29.08 -12.11 16.94
CA MET A 114 -28.76 -11.81 18.35
C MET A 114 -28.82 -10.31 18.64
N VAL A 115 -28.19 -9.48 17.80
CA VAL A 115 -28.18 -8.02 18.00
C VAL A 115 -29.57 -7.41 17.82
N VAL A 116 -30.32 -7.84 16.80
CA VAL A 116 -31.69 -7.36 16.57
C VAL A 116 -32.62 -7.79 17.72
N ARG A 117 -32.48 -9.02 18.20
CA ARG A 117 -33.26 -9.51 19.35
C ARG A 117 -32.95 -8.71 20.60
N ALA A 118 -31.68 -8.51 20.93
CA ALA A 118 -31.26 -7.74 22.10
C ALA A 118 -31.82 -6.30 22.06
N ASN A 119 -31.77 -5.64 20.90
CA ASN A 119 -32.31 -4.28 20.74
C ASN A 119 -33.84 -4.21 20.82
N ARG A 120 -34.56 -5.32 20.57
CA ARG A 120 -36.02 -5.39 20.76
C ARG A 120 -36.39 -5.56 22.24
N GLU A 121 -35.62 -6.36 22.98
CA GLU A 121 -35.88 -6.64 24.40
C GLU A 121 -35.39 -5.50 25.31
N PHE A 122 -34.27 -4.87 24.97
CA PHE A 122 -33.60 -3.87 25.79
C PHE A 122 -33.26 -2.62 24.98
N PRO A 123 -33.97 -1.50 25.19
CA PRO A 123 -33.67 -0.25 24.52
C PRO A 123 -32.27 0.28 24.89
N GLY A 124 -31.51 0.75 23.89
CA GLY A 124 -30.25 1.48 24.12
C GLY A 124 -28.97 0.64 24.22
N ILE A 125 -29.03 -0.69 24.13
CA ILE A 125 -27.82 -1.54 24.13
C ILE A 125 -27.01 -1.39 22.82
N GLY A 126 -27.69 -1.26 21.68
CA GLY A 126 -27.05 -1.10 20.37
C GLY A 126 -26.38 -2.39 19.85
N GLY A 127 -25.33 -2.23 19.03
CA GLY A 127 -24.52 -3.36 18.53
C GLY A 127 -24.01 -3.16 17.09
N HIS A 128 -22.70 -3.37 16.87
CA HIS A 128 -22.06 -3.20 15.57
C HIS A 128 -22.18 -4.45 14.69
N ILE A 129 -23.18 -4.45 13.81
CA ILE A 129 -23.37 -5.53 12.83
C ILE A 129 -22.33 -5.43 11.71
N SER A 130 -22.08 -4.22 11.19
CA SER A 130 -21.24 -3.98 10.01
C SER A 130 -19.80 -4.48 10.17
N THR A 131 -19.22 -4.29 11.36
CA THR A 131 -17.84 -4.71 11.67
C THR A 131 -17.66 -6.22 11.56
N PHE A 132 -18.57 -7.00 12.14
CA PHE A 132 -18.49 -8.45 11.99
C PHE A 132 -18.75 -8.88 10.55
N GLN A 133 -19.71 -8.25 9.87
CA GLN A 133 -20.05 -8.62 8.49
C GLN A 133 -18.86 -8.44 7.53
N SER A 134 -18.10 -7.34 7.66
CA SER A 134 -16.92 -7.07 6.82
C SER A 134 -15.78 -8.06 7.09
N ALA A 135 -15.55 -8.42 8.35
CA ALA A 135 -14.44 -9.28 8.76
C ALA A 135 -14.79 -10.79 8.80
N ALA A 136 -16.05 -11.18 8.64
CA ALA A 136 -16.49 -12.57 8.82
C ALA A 136 -15.77 -13.59 7.91
N THR A 137 -15.34 -13.20 6.71
CA THR A 137 -14.51 -14.08 5.88
C THR A 137 -13.11 -14.26 6.47
N LEU A 138 -12.51 -13.19 7.00
CA LEU A 138 -11.16 -13.25 7.59
C LEU A 138 -11.10 -14.18 8.82
N TYR A 139 -12.15 -14.23 9.63
CA TYR A 139 -12.18 -15.08 10.83
C TYR A 139 -12.48 -16.56 10.57
N GLN A 140 -12.97 -16.91 9.38
CA GLN A 140 -13.44 -18.26 9.07
C GLN A 140 -12.58 -19.00 8.04
N VAL A 141 -11.54 -18.35 7.52
CA VAL A 141 -10.56 -18.92 6.60
C VAL A 141 -9.48 -19.65 7.37
#